data_AF-A0A1Q3MXH6-F1
#
_entry.id   AF-A0A1Q3MXH6-F1
#
_cell.length_a   1.000
_cell.length_b   1.000
_cell.length_c   1.000
_cell.angle_alpha   90.00
_cell.angle_beta   90.00
_cell.angle_gamma   90.00
#
_symmetry.space_group_name_H-M   'P 1'
#
loop_
_entity.id
_entity.type
_entity.pdbx_description
1 polymer ?
#
loop_
_entity_poly.entity_id
_entity_poly.type
_entity_poly.pdbx_seq_one_letter_code
_entity_poly.pdbx_strand_id
1 'polypeptide(L)'
;MATEENKDAWAFDDKVDPYYKKGFEHGYWLKRGNSKDLDSVIHGSRNFAPYYNGLKDGKAEAERQKARERIAEIRKQNDLNRDKGKERD
;
A
#
# COMPACT_ATOMS: atom_id res chain seq x y z
N MET A 1 -40.44 -32.81 11.46
CA MET A 1 -40.09 -32.07 10.24
C MET A 1 -38.92 -31.17 10.60
N ALA A 2 -37.73 -31.48 10.11
CA ALA A 2 -36.52 -30.69 10.37
C ALA A 2 -36.52 -29.50 9.41
N THR A 3 -36.52 -28.28 9.94
CA THR A 3 -36.23 -27.07 9.18
C THR A 3 -34.71 -26.96 9.06
N GLU A 4 -34.17 -27.50 7.97
CA GLU A 4 -32.84 -27.13 7.48
C GLU A 4 -32.92 -25.70 6.95
N GLU A 5 -32.78 -24.72 7.83
CA GLU A 5 -32.57 -23.33 7.40
C GLU A 5 -31.18 -22.85 7.82
N ASN A 6 -30.43 -22.51 6.78
CA ASN A 6 -29.33 -21.54 6.74
C ASN A 6 -27.94 -21.99 7.22
N LYS A 7 -27.21 -22.70 6.35
CA LYS A 7 -25.76 -22.95 6.47
C LYS A 7 -24.86 -22.04 5.63
N ASP A 8 -25.39 -20.96 5.04
CA ASP A 8 -24.63 -20.14 4.06
C ASP A 8 -24.56 -18.64 4.40
N ALA A 9 -24.50 -18.28 5.69
CA ALA A 9 -24.30 -16.89 6.12
C ALA A 9 -22.81 -16.46 6.17
N TRP A 10 -21.87 -17.25 5.63
CA TRP A 10 -20.43 -17.00 5.78
C TRP A 10 -19.63 -17.11 4.48
N ALA A 11 -20.26 -16.95 3.31
CA ALA A 11 -19.52 -16.60 2.11
C ALA A 11 -19.17 -15.10 2.17
N PHE A 12 -18.24 -14.73 3.05
CA PHE A 12 -17.46 -13.51 2.86
C PHE A 12 -16.66 -13.72 1.58
N ASP A 13 -17.29 -13.34 0.46
CA ASP A 13 -16.64 -13.24 -0.83
C ASP A 13 -15.49 -12.24 -0.63
N ASP A 14 -14.28 -12.79 -0.46
CA ASP A 14 -12.98 -12.14 -0.25
C ASP A 14 -12.54 -11.32 -1.49
N LYS A 15 -13.51 -10.78 -2.23
CA LYS A 15 -13.29 -9.94 -3.39
C LYS A 15 -13.15 -8.51 -2.90
N VAL A 16 -11.91 -8.12 -2.65
CA VAL A 16 -11.51 -6.72 -2.57
C VAL A 16 -12.21 -5.95 -3.68
N ASP A 17 -12.92 -4.88 -3.32
CA ASP A 17 -13.67 -4.06 -4.27
C ASP A 17 -12.75 -3.67 -5.45
N PRO A 18 -13.13 -3.96 -6.71
CA PRO A 18 -12.27 -3.72 -7.86
C PRO A 18 -11.93 -2.23 -8.03
N TYR A 19 -12.81 -1.33 -7.61
CA TYR A 19 -12.57 0.11 -7.60
C TYR A 19 -11.62 0.52 -6.48
N TYR A 20 -11.71 -0.12 -5.31
CA TYR A 20 -10.70 0.06 -4.27
C TYR A 20 -9.32 -0.35 -4.77
N LYS A 21 -9.20 -1.54 -5.37
CA LYS A 21 -7.93 -2.04 -5.94
C LYS A 21 -7.38 -1.07 -6.99
N LYS A 22 -8.23 -0.60 -7.91
CA LYS A 22 -7.83 0.37 -8.93
C LYS A 22 -7.38 1.69 -8.31
N GLY A 23 -8.07 2.17 -7.28
CA GLY A 23 -7.67 3.37 -6.54
C GLY A 23 -6.32 3.19 -5.88
N PHE A 24 -6.10 2.04 -5.25
CA PHE A 24 -4.85 1.68 -4.58
C PHE A 24 -3.66 1.71 -5.54
N GLU A 25 -3.73 0.98 -6.65
CA GLU A 25 -2.67 0.94 -7.64
C GLU A 25 -2.38 2.34 -8.19
N HIS A 26 -3.42 3.10 -8.52
CA HIS A 26 -3.26 4.44 -9.07
C HIS A 26 -2.59 5.41 -8.08
N GLY A 27 -3.05 5.41 -6.82
CA GLY A 27 -2.48 6.26 -5.76
C GLY A 27 -1.03 5.91 -5.45
N TYR A 28 -0.71 4.61 -5.44
CA TYR A 28 0.64 4.09 -5.25
C TYR A 28 1.59 4.57 -6.36
N TRP A 29 1.21 4.40 -7.63
CA TRP A 29 2.06 4.76 -8.76
C TRP A 29 2.23 6.27 -8.91
N LEU A 30 1.17 7.05 -8.70
CA LEU A 30 1.25 8.51 -8.72
C LEU A 30 2.19 9.05 -7.63
N LYS A 31 2.15 8.47 -6.42
CA LYS A 31 3.06 8.87 -5.34
C LYS A 31 4.49 8.42 -5.59
N ARG A 32 4.70 7.22 -6.17
CA ARG A 32 6.04 6.75 -6.53
C ARG A 32 6.66 7.63 -7.62
N GLY A 33 5.87 7.98 -8.65
CA GLY A 33 6.26 8.87 -9.74
C GLY A 33 6.34 10.36 -9.38
N ASN A 34 6.07 10.72 -8.11
CA ASN A 34 6.07 12.10 -7.62
C ASN A 34 5.16 13.03 -8.45
N SER A 35 4.01 12.50 -8.91
CA SER A 35 3.08 13.28 -9.71
C SER A 35 2.41 14.37 -8.88
N LYS A 36 2.31 15.58 -9.45
CA LYS A 36 1.59 16.71 -8.85
C LYS A 36 0.07 16.52 -8.89
N ASP A 37 -0.41 15.64 -9.76
CA ASP A 37 -1.84 15.42 -9.97
C ASP A 37 -2.47 14.55 -8.88
N LEU A 38 -1.65 13.88 -8.05
CA LEU A 38 -2.13 12.96 -7.00
C LEU A 38 -3.17 13.61 -6.09
N ASP A 39 -2.89 14.82 -5.60
CA ASP A 39 -3.80 15.49 -4.67
C ASP A 39 -5.08 15.94 -5.38
N SER A 40 -5.00 16.35 -6.65
CA SER A 40 -6.17 16.67 -7.48
C SER A 40 -7.04 15.45 -7.75
N VAL A 41 -6.43 14.29 -8.06
CA VAL A 41 -7.14 13.02 -8.27
C VAL A 41 -7.82 12.55 -6.98
N ILE A 42 -7.16 12.68 -5.83
CA ILE A 42 -7.77 12.39 -4.52
C ILE A 42 -8.96 13.33 -4.25
N HIS A 43 -8.82 14.62 -4.53
CA HIS A 43 -9.89 15.59 -4.30
C HIS A 43 -11.10 15.35 -5.20
N GLY A 44 -10.88 15.09 -6.49
CA GLY A 44 -11.94 14.82 -7.47
C GLY A 44 -12.66 13.49 -7.23
N SER A 45 -12.01 12.55 -6.55
CA SER A 45 -12.56 11.22 -6.28
C SER A 45 -13.38 11.13 -5.00
N ARG A 46 -13.50 12.21 -4.21
CA ARG A 46 -14.16 12.22 -2.89
C ARG A 46 -15.59 11.66 -2.89
N ASN A 47 -16.32 11.82 -4.00
CA ASN A 47 -17.70 11.34 -4.13
C ASN A 47 -17.80 9.83 -4.40
N PHE A 48 -16.67 9.15 -4.64
CA PHE A 48 -16.62 7.72 -4.89
C PHE A 48 -15.72 7.02 -3.87
N ALA A 49 -16.36 6.60 -2.76
CA ALA A 49 -15.67 6.14 -1.55
C ALA A 49 -14.69 4.97 -1.77
N PRO A 50 -15.02 3.90 -2.53
CA PRO A 50 -14.11 2.77 -2.70
C PRO A 50 -12.78 3.19 -3.35
N TYR A 51 -12.86 3.94 -4.45
CA TYR A 51 -11.69 4.42 -5.18
C TYR A 51 -10.91 5.48 -4.40
N TYR A 52 -11.61 6.39 -3.71
CA TYR A 52 -10.98 7.39 -2.85
C TYR A 52 -10.17 6.76 -1.70
N ASN A 53 -10.74 5.75 -1.05
CA ASN A 53 -10.05 5.02 0.01
C ASN A 53 -8.84 4.27 -0.55
N GLY A 54 -9.01 3.61 -1.71
CA GLY A 54 -7.90 2.99 -2.43
C GLY A 54 -6.76 3.98 -2.71
N LEU A 55 -7.06 5.16 -3.30
CA LEU A 55 -6.06 6.19 -3.60
C LEU A 55 -5.24 6.61 -2.37
N LYS A 56 -5.91 6.81 -1.23
CA LYS A 56 -5.26 7.20 0.02
C LYS A 56 -4.36 6.10 0.56
N ASP A 57 -4.83 4.86 0.55
CA ASP A 57 -4.07 3.72 1.05
C ASP A 57 -2.86 3.41 0.16
N GLY A 58 -3.03 3.51 -1.17
CA GLY A 58 -1.94 3.38 -2.14
C GLY A 58 -0.86 4.45 -1.95
N LYS A 59 -1.27 5.71 -1.72
CA LYS A 59 -0.34 6.82 -1.38
C LYS A 59 0.44 6.50 -0.10
N ALA A 60 -0.23 6.01 0.93
CA ALA A 60 0.40 5.67 2.21
C ALA A 60 1.38 4.49 2.06
N GLU A 61 1.03 3.45 1.29
CA GLU A 61 1.92 2.31 1.08
C GLU A 61 3.18 2.70 0.29
N ALA A 62 3.05 3.59 -0.70
CA ALA A 62 4.21 4.11 -1.42
C ALA A 62 5.19 4.86 -0.49
N GLU A 63 4.69 5.59 0.53
CA GLU A 63 5.55 6.23 1.53
C GLU A 63 6.19 5.22 2.48
N ARG A 64 5.42 4.22 2.93
CA ARG A 64 5.95 3.12 3.76
C ARG A 64 7.06 2.37 3.04
N GLN A 65 6.89 2.10 1.75
CA GLN A 65 7.92 1.44 0.96
C GLN A 65 9.18 2.29 0.85
N LYS A 66 9.07 3.59 0.55
CA LYS A 66 10.23 4.51 0.54
C LYS A 66 10.95 4.52 1.90
N ALA A 67 10.20 4.51 3.00
CA ALA A 67 10.80 4.44 4.33
C ALA A 67 11.53 3.11 4.58
N ARG A 68 10.95 1.98 4.16
CA ARG A 68 11.58 0.65 4.24
C ARG A 68 12.86 0.58 3.42
N GLU A 69 12.84 1.10 2.19
CA GLU A 69 14.02 1.16 1.30
C GLU A 69 15.14 1.99 1.94
N ARG A 70 14.82 3.15 2.50
CA ARG A 70 15.80 3.99 3.22
C ARG A 70 16.39 3.28 4.44
N ILE A 71 15.58 2.57 5.22
CA ILE A 71 16.06 1.79 6.37
C ILE A 71 16.98 0.64 5.91
N ALA A 72 16.62 -0.05 4.83
CA ALA A 72 17.42 -1.12 4.26
C ALA A 72 18.78 -0.61 3.75
N GLU A 73 18.80 0.56 3.12
CA GLU A 73 20.03 1.21 2.65
C GLU A 73 20.95 1.60 3.81
N ILE A 74 20.39 2.18 4.89
CA ILE A 74 21.15 2.50 6.11
C ILE A 74 21.77 1.24 6.74
N ARG A 75 21.00 0.14 6.81
CA ARG A 75 21.50 -1.14 7.34
C ARG A 75 22.66 -1.66 6.50
N LYS A 76 22.50 -1.69 5.17
CA LYS A 76 23.55 -2.11 4.24
C LYS A 76 24.82 -1.27 4.38
N GLN A 77 24.68 0.06 4.52
CA GLN A 77 25.81 0.95 4.72
C GLN A 77 26.54 0.68 6.05
N ASN A 78 25.79 0.41 7.13
CA ASN A 78 26.38 0.06 8.43
C ASN A 78 27.11 -1.28 8.40
N ASP A 79 26.57 -2.29 7.70
CA ASP A 79 27.24 -3.59 7.54
C ASP A 79 28.56 -3.44 6.78
N LEU A 80 28.57 -2.66 5.68
CA LEU A 80 29.79 -2.35 4.92
C LEU A 80 30.84 -1.60 5.75
N ASN A 81 30.41 -0.66 6.60
CA ASN A 81 31.31 0.08 7.48
C ASN A 81 31.88 -0.80 8.61
N ARG A 82 31.10 -1.76 9.11
CA ARG A 82 31.54 -2.71 10.15
C ARG A 82 32.57 -3.70 9.61
N ASP A 83 32.45 -4.09 8.34
CA ASP A 83 33.40 -4.99 7.68
C ASP A 83 34.76 -4.31 7.44
N LYS A 84 34.75 -3.07 6.92
CA LYS A 84 35.96 -2.25 6.76
C LYS A 84 36.68 -1.91 8.06
N GLY A 85 35.97 -1.90 9.19
CA GLY A 85 36.57 -1.68 10.51
C GLY A 85 37.36 -2.89 11.03
N LYS A 86 37.04 -4.10 10.59
CA LYS A 86 37.69 -5.35 11.02
C LYS A 86 38.99 -5.67 10.27
N GLU A 87 39.19 -5.11 9.08
CA GLU A 87 40.45 -5.28 8.32
C GLU A 87 41.58 -4.35 8.79
N ARG A 88 41.31 -3.44 9.74
CA ARG A 88 42.29 -2.44 10.22
C ARG A 88 42.94 -2.79 11.57
N ASP A 89 42.58 -3.92 12.17
CA ASP A 89 43.20 -4.50 13.37
C ASP A 89 43.92 -5.80 13.02
#